data_AF-A0A844BCD0-F1
#
_entry.id   AF-A0A844BCD0-F1
#
_cell.length_a   1.000
_cell.length_b   1.000
_cell.length_c   1.000
_cell.angle_alpha   90.00
_cell.angle_beta   90.00
_cell.angle_gamma   90.00
#
_symmetry.space_group_name_H-M   'P 1'
#
loop_
_entity.id
_entity.type
_entity.pdbx_description
1 polymer ?
#
loop_
_entity_poly.entity_id
_entity_poly.type
_entity_poly.pdbx_seq_one_letter_code
_entity_poly.pdbx_strand_id
1 'polypeptide(L)'
;MPAAAPAQSYQVDCAILLCLAGGWPASAPCAHARAVFIRRITPWPVEPPLQIWRCPMGASFAAPAPAPPLERLHDITFRTGYSIGVPTAPLPVLPVQATEQADIDISGDAFDFVRSIRVFHIQFHQKEDGDGHCIRSDATRLGSYGEQGEYRWARSSVTAVPPASALPRPKHCDRLVYRSVFVDWRDHAGNYGFEEVRY
;
A
#
# COMPACT_ATOMS: atom_id res chain seq x y z
N MET A 1 21.82 4.80 11.11
CA MET A 1 20.34 4.91 11.14
C MET A 1 19.78 3.50 11.19
N PRO A 2 18.96 3.11 12.17
CA PRO A 2 18.39 1.77 12.18
C PRO A 2 17.33 1.70 11.09
N ALA A 3 17.52 0.82 10.11
CA ALA A 3 16.46 0.44 9.19
C ALA A 3 15.32 -0.17 10.02
N ALA A 4 14.11 0.37 9.91
CA ALA A 4 12.93 -0.21 10.53
C ALA A 4 12.85 -1.69 10.10
N ALA A 5 12.78 -2.60 11.07
CA ALA A 5 12.78 -4.03 10.80
C ALA A 5 11.56 -4.40 9.91
N PRO A 6 11.69 -5.36 8.98
CA PRO A 6 10.59 -5.79 8.10
C PRO A 6 9.31 -6.13 8.89
N ALA A 7 9.43 -6.61 10.12
CA ALA A 7 8.32 -6.85 11.04
C ALA A 7 7.42 -5.62 11.29
N GLN A 8 7.99 -4.43 11.47
CA GLN A 8 7.21 -3.20 11.71
C GLN A 8 6.41 -2.80 10.47
N SER A 9 6.97 -3.07 9.30
CA SER A 9 6.33 -2.72 8.05
C SER A 9 5.12 -3.60 7.72
N TYR A 10 5.20 -4.92 8.01
CA TYR A 10 4.06 -5.83 7.93
C TYR A 10 2.93 -5.42 8.88
N GLN A 11 3.26 -5.03 10.11
CA GLN A 11 2.28 -4.57 11.10
C GLN A 11 1.54 -3.32 10.62
N VAL A 12 2.25 -2.36 10.01
CA VAL A 12 1.63 -1.15 9.47
C VAL A 12 0.76 -1.46 8.25
N ASP A 13 1.21 -2.32 7.33
CA ASP A 13 0.41 -2.71 6.16
C ASP A 13 -0.88 -3.46 6.53
N CYS A 14 -0.81 -4.37 7.51
CA CYS A 14 -2.02 -4.99 8.06
C CYS A 14 -2.94 -3.99 8.75
N ALA A 15 -2.38 -3.04 9.51
CA ALA A 15 -3.18 -2.00 10.12
C ALA A 15 -3.86 -1.12 9.07
N ILE A 16 -3.16 -0.73 7.99
CA ILE A 16 -3.74 0.02 6.87
C ILE A 16 -4.93 -0.76 6.29
N LEU A 17 -4.74 -2.04 5.97
CA LEU A 17 -5.79 -2.88 5.37
C LEU A 17 -7.04 -2.97 6.26
N LEU A 18 -6.86 -3.32 7.53
CA LEU A 18 -7.97 -3.50 8.48
C LEU A 18 -8.65 -2.18 8.83
N CYS A 19 -7.88 -1.11 9.03
CA CYS A 19 -8.43 0.21 9.35
C CYS A 19 -9.14 0.81 8.14
N LEU A 20 -8.64 0.63 6.92
CA LEU A 20 -9.29 1.06 5.69
C LEU A 20 -10.64 0.35 5.51
N ALA A 21 -10.68 -0.97 5.73
CA ALA A 21 -11.92 -1.76 5.68
C ALA A 21 -12.98 -1.25 6.67
N GLY A 22 -12.55 -0.76 7.83
CA GLY A 22 -13.40 -0.17 8.87
C GLY A 22 -13.60 1.34 8.80
N GLY A 23 -13.20 2.02 7.72
CA GLY A 23 -13.42 3.46 7.55
C GLY A 23 -12.53 4.37 8.41
N TRP A 24 -11.33 3.91 8.78
CA TRP A 24 -10.37 4.62 9.62
C TRP A 24 -10.92 5.02 11.00
N PRO A 25 -11.26 4.06 11.87
CA PRO A 25 -11.79 4.35 13.20
C PRO A 25 -10.78 5.14 14.02
N ALA A 26 -11.29 5.94 14.98
CA ALA A 26 -10.47 6.76 15.87
C ALA A 26 -9.71 5.89 16.89
N SER A 27 -8.61 5.30 16.45
CA SER A 27 -7.67 4.54 17.30
C SER A 27 -6.24 4.94 16.97
N ALA A 28 -5.34 4.87 17.96
CA ALA A 28 -3.92 5.13 17.75
C ALA A 28 -3.30 4.32 16.58
N PRO A 29 -3.53 2.99 16.46
CA PRO A 29 -2.98 2.23 15.34
C PRO A 29 -3.56 2.66 13.99
N CYS A 30 -4.86 2.98 13.90
CA CYS A 30 -5.46 3.43 12.65
C CYS A 30 -5.05 4.85 12.26
N ALA A 31 -4.85 5.76 13.23
CA ALA A 31 -4.32 7.09 12.96
C ALA A 31 -2.89 7.03 12.42
N HIS A 32 -2.05 6.18 13.01
CA HIS A 32 -0.70 5.92 12.52
C HIS A 32 -0.71 5.32 11.11
N ALA A 33 -1.53 4.28 10.88
CA ALA A 33 -1.69 3.64 9.59
C ALA A 33 -2.18 4.63 8.51
N ARG A 34 -3.15 5.49 8.82
CA ARG A 34 -3.64 6.54 7.89
C ARG A 34 -2.53 7.52 7.53
N ALA A 35 -1.71 7.93 8.50
CA ALA A 35 -0.57 8.80 8.24
C ALA A 35 0.46 8.14 7.29
N VAL A 36 0.73 6.84 7.45
CA VAL A 36 1.62 6.11 6.55
C VAL A 36 1.01 5.93 5.16
N PHE A 37 -0.28 5.61 5.08
CA PHE A 37 -1.05 5.53 3.83
C PHE A 37 -0.93 6.83 3.03
N ILE A 38 -1.18 7.98 3.67
CA ILE A 38 -1.05 9.30 3.05
C ILE A 38 0.41 9.57 2.66
N ARG A 39 1.37 9.26 3.54
CA ARG A 39 2.80 9.49 3.27
C ARG A 39 3.33 8.71 2.05
N ARG A 40 2.84 7.49 1.80
CA ARG A 40 3.25 6.72 0.63
C ARG A 40 2.79 7.36 -0.68
N ILE A 41 1.66 8.05 -0.64
CA ILE A 41 1.13 8.74 -1.80
C ILE A 41 1.63 10.19 -1.93
N THR A 42 2.42 10.72 -0.97
CA THR A 42 2.88 12.13 -0.94
C THR A 42 4.30 12.35 -0.37
N PRO A 43 5.13 13.25 -0.93
CA PRO A 43 5.25 13.66 -2.32
C PRO A 43 6.26 12.76 -3.08
N TRP A 44 6.22 12.86 -4.41
CA TRP A 44 6.88 11.99 -5.39
C TRP A 44 8.25 11.41 -4.98
N PRO A 45 8.52 10.10 -5.22
CA PRO A 45 7.74 9.14 -6.00
C PRO A 45 6.49 8.62 -5.28
N VAL A 46 5.35 8.58 -6.00
CA VAL A 46 4.08 8.09 -5.45
C VAL A 46 4.10 6.56 -5.47
N GLU A 47 4.13 5.96 -4.28
CA GLU A 47 4.07 4.51 -4.09
C GLU A 47 2.61 4.03 -3.96
N PRO A 48 2.32 2.75 -4.25
CA PRO A 48 1.02 2.17 -3.94
C PRO A 48 0.70 2.36 -2.44
N PRO A 49 -0.47 2.91 -2.09
CA PRO A 49 -0.79 3.23 -0.70
C PRO A 49 -0.78 2.00 0.21
N LEU A 50 -1.28 0.86 -0.29
CA LEU A 50 -1.37 -0.42 0.39
C LEU A 50 -0.48 -1.46 -0.32
N GLN A 51 0.34 -2.17 0.45
CA GLN A 51 1.15 -3.27 -0.05
C GLN A 51 0.54 -4.58 0.48
N ILE A 52 -0.50 -5.09 -0.18
CA ILE A 52 -1.33 -6.19 0.35
C ILE A 52 -0.53 -7.46 0.64
N TRP A 53 0.51 -7.73 -0.14
CA TRP A 53 1.45 -8.86 0.02
C TRP A 53 2.18 -8.86 1.37
N ARG A 54 2.25 -7.71 2.03
CA ARG A 54 2.86 -7.53 3.36
C ARG A 54 1.87 -7.81 4.49
N CYS A 55 0.60 -8.05 4.19
CA CYS A 55 -0.35 -8.50 5.19
C CYS A 55 -0.87 -9.91 4.85
N PRO A 56 -0.18 -10.97 5.31
CA PRO A 56 -0.66 -12.34 5.11
C PRO A 56 -1.92 -12.58 5.97
N MET A 57 -3.10 -12.34 5.41
CA MET A 57 -4.38 -12.65 6.05
C MET A 57 -4.73 -14.13 5.91
N GLY A 58 -3.82 -15.02 6.31
CA GLY A 58 -4.05 -16.47 6.29
C GLY A 58 -3.23 -17.26 5.25
N ALA A 59 -2.06 -16.78 4.84
CA ALA A 59 -1.06 -17.69 4.30
C ALA A 59 -0.71 -18.68 5.43
N SER A 60 -1.26 -19.90 5.36
CA SER A 60 -0.67 -21.03 6.08
C SER A 60 0.78 -21.06 5.64
N PHE A 61 1.69 -20.74 6.56
CA PHE A 61 3.09 -21.08 6.39
C PHE A 61 3.09 -22.57 6.07
N ALA A 62 3.45 -22.94 4.84
CA ALA A 62 3.93 -24.28 4.62
C ALA A 62 5.12 -24.40 5.56
N ALA A 63 4.94 -25.10 6.68
CA ALA A 63 6.06 -25.57 7.45
C ALA A 63 7.01 -26.20 6.43
N PRO A 64 8.32 -25.87 6.43
CA PRO A 64 9.24 -26.46 5.48
C PRO A 64 8.98 -27.96 5.46
N ALA A 65 8.69 -28.50 4.28
CA ALA A 65 8.40 -29.92 4.11
C ALA A 65 9.48 -30.68 4.88
N PRO A 66 9.13 -31.64 5.76
CA PRO A 66 10.14 -32.39 6.48
C PRO A 66 11.13 -32.94 5.47
N ALA A 67 12.41 -32.63 5.69
CA ALA A 67 13.49 -32.97 4.78
C ALA A 67 13.38 -34.44 4.32
N PRO A 68 13.73 -34.74 3.06
CA PRO A 68 13.64 -36.08 2.53
C PRO A 68 14.38 -37.08 3.44
N PRO A 69 13.91 -38.34 3.56
CA PRO A 69 14.32 -39.29 4.60
C PRO A 69 15.83 -39.55 4.72
N LEU A 70 16.59 -39.24 3.67
CA LEU A 70 18.05 -39.39 3.63
C LEU A 70 18.78 -38.39 4.55
N GLU A 71 18.24 -37.20 4.81
CA GLU A 71 18.90 -36.20 5.66
C GLU A 71 18.75 -36.53 7.17
N ARG A 72 17.73 -37.32 7.55
CA ARG A 72 17.52 -37.76 8.94
C ARG A 72 18.48 -38.87 9.37
N LEU A 73 19.06 -39.61 8.44
CA LEU A 73 20.01 -40.70 8.74
C LEU A 73 21.40 -40.17 9.10
N HIS A 74 21.76 -38.96 8.66
CA HIS A 74 23.05 -38.33 8.99
C HIS A 74 23.10 -37.74 10.40
N ASP A 75 21.96 -37.52 11.07
CA ASP A 75 21.89 -36.96 12.42
C ASP A 75 21.91 -38.04 13.53
N ILE A 76 21.74 -39.32 13.17
CA ILE A 76 21.69 -40.42 14.14
C ILE A 76 23.10 -40.93 14.51
N THR A 77 24.11 -40.73 13.65
CA THR A 77 25.45 -41.30 13.85
C THR A 77 26.38 -40.49 14.77
N PHE A 78 25.96 -39.31 15.26
CA PHE A 78 26.80 -38.44 16.10
C PHE A 78 26.29 -38.16 17.52
N ARG A 79 25.24 -38.84 18.00
CA ARG A 79 24.82 -38.73 19.41
C ARG A 79 25.26 -39.91 20.26
N THR A 80 26.55 -39.97 20.55
CA THR A 80 27.06 -40.66 21.75
C THR A 80 27.53 -39.61 22.74
N GLY A 81 26.67 -39.27 23.72
CA GLY A 81 27.03 -38.40 24.84
C GLY A 81 25.84 -37.57 25.33
N TYR A 82 25.09 -38.11 26.29
CA TYR A 82 24.06 -37.39 27.01
C TYR A 82 24.71 -36.51 28.10
N SER A 83 24.60 -35.20 27.97
CA SER A 83 24.73 -34.25 29.09
C SER A 83 23.60 -33.23 28.99
N ILE A 84 22.80 -33.15 30.06
CA ILE A 84 21.77 -32.13 30.23
C ILE A 84 22.49 -30.79 30.39
N GLY A 85 22.51 -29.99 29.33
CA GLY A 85 22.96 -28.61 29.34
C GLY A 85 21.78 -27.69 29.07
N VAL A 86 21.53 -26.74 29.97
CA VAL A 86 20.63 -25.60 29.75
C VAL A 86 21.04 -24.91 28.44
N PRO A 87 20.15 -24.67 27.46
CA PRO A 87 20.55 -24.01 26.22
C PRO A 87 20.82 -22.52 26.50
N THR A 88 22.09 -22.16 26.61
CA THR A 88 22.60 -20.77 26.61
C THR A 88 22.88 -20.30 25.17
N ALA A 89 21.99 -20.60 24.22
CA ALA A 89 22.13 -20.17 22.84
C ALA A 89 20.95 -19.25 22.47
N PRO A 90 21.19 -18.05 21.91
CA PRO A 90 20.11 -17.26 21.34
C PRO A 90 19.45 -18.08 20.22
N LEU A 91 18.12 -18.16 20.25
CA LEU A 91 17.33 -18.78 19.19
C LEU A 91 17.81 -18.23 17.84
N PRO A 92 18.13 -19.09 16.85
CA PRO A 92 18.50 -18.62 15.53
C PRO A 92 17.32 -17.84 14.95
N VAL A 93 17.52 -16.53 14.77
CA VAL A 93 16.59 -15.66 14.06
C VAL A 93 16.70 -16.08 12.60
N LEU A 94 15.80 -16.95 12.13
CA LEU A 94 15.74 -17.26 10.71
C LEU A 94 15.28 -15.99 9.96
N PRO A 95 16.06 -15.49 8.99
CA PRO A 95 15.56 -14.48 8.09
C PRO A 95 14.46 -15.13 7.24
N VAL A 96 13.20 -14.85 7.57
CA VAL A 96 12.08 -15.16 6.69
C VAL A 96 12.23 -14.25 5.48
N GLN A 97 12.65 -14.82 4.36
CA GLN A 97 12.56 -14.16 3.07
C GLN A 97 11.08 -14.11 2.71
N ALA A 98 10.45 -12.96 2.90
CA ALA A 98 9.17 -12.72 2.26
C ALA A 98 9.46 -12.60 0.76
N THR A 99 9.04 -13.60 0.00
CA THR A 99 8.87 -13.42 -1.44
C THR A 99 7.86 -12.29 -1.63
N GLU A 100 8.16 -11.33 -2.51
CA GLU A 100 7.31 -10.17 -2.78
C GLU A 100 5.91 -10.52 -3.33
N GLN A 101 5.64 -11.81 -3.57
CA GLN A 101 4.30 -12.34 -3.79
C GLN A 101 4.07 -13.49 -2.80
N ALA A 102 3.33 -13.23 -1.74
CA ALA A 102 2.47 -14.27 -1.20
C ALA A 102 1.34 -14.47 -2.23
N ASP A 103 0.99 -15.70 -2.59
CA ASP A 103 -0.12 -16.01 -3.51
C ASP A 103 -1.46 -15.67 -2.82
N ILE A 104 -1.78 -14.38 -2.73
CA ILE A 104 -2.99 -13.84 -2.12
C ILE A 104 -3.95 -13.48 -3.25
N ASP A 105 -4.98 -14.31 -3.41
CA ASP A 105 -6.09 -14.03 -4.31
C ASP A 105 -7.02 -12.96 -3.69
N ILE A 106 -7.05 -11.76 -4.27
CA ILE A 106 -7.95 -10.67 -3.88
C ILE A 106 -9.08 -10.43 -4.88
N SER A 107 -9.33 -11.40 -5.77
CA SER A 107 -10.44 -11.34 -6.71
C SER A 107 -11.81 -11.43 -6.01
N GLY A 108 -11.84 -11.93 -4.77
CA GLY A 108 -13.04 -11.99 -3.94
C GLY A 108 -13.62 -10.62 -3.60
N ASP A 109 -14.93 -10.60 -3.35
CA ASP A 109 -15.71 -9.42 -2.96
C ASP A 109 -15.25 -8.82 -1.62
N ALA A 110 -14.71 -9.63 -0.71
CA ALA A 110 -14.11 -9.20 0.54
C ALA A 110 -13.01 -8.13 0.37
N PHE A 111 -12.39 -8.04 -0.81
CA PHE A 111 -11.34 -7.08 -1.14
C PHE A 111 -11.79 -5.97 -2.09
N ASP A 112 -13.09 -5.85 -2.37
CA ASP A 112 -13.65 -4.77 -3.21
C ASP A 112 -13.25 -3.39 -2.68
N PHE A 113 -13.16 -3.23 -1.34
CA PHE A 113 -12.72 -1.98 -0.73
C PHE A 113 -11.28 -1.60 -1.12
N VAL A 114 -10.37 -2.57 -1.27
CA VAL A 114 -9.00 -2.32 -1.78
C VAL A 114 -9.04 -1.91 -3.25
N ARG A 115 -9.82 -2.65 -4.05
CA ARG A 115 -9.99 -2.37 -5.48
C ARG A 115 -10.76 -1.08 -5.75
N SER A 116 -11.43 -0.52 -4.74
CA SER A 116 -12.10 0.78 -4.80
C SER A 116 -11.15 1.97 -4.66
N ILE A 117 -9.92 1.76 -4.16
CA ILE A 117 -8.94 2.83 -3.96
C ILE A 117 -8.57 3.43 -5.32
N ARG A 118 -8.69 4.74 -5.45
CA ARG A 118 -8.27 5.50 -6.63
C ARG A 118 -7.36 6.64 -6.16
N VAL A 119 -6.15 6.69 -6.71
CA VAL A 119 -5.18 7.73 -6.38
C VAL A 119 -4.98 8.62 -7.60
N PHE A 120 -5.38 9.87 -7.51
CA PHE A 120 -5.16 10.88 -8.53
C PHE A 120 -3.91 11.68 -8.18
N HIS A 121 -2.87 11.55 -8.99
CA HIS A 121 -1.74 12.46 -8.96
C HIS A 121 -2.04 13.61 -9.91
N ILE A 122 -2.43 14.76 -9.37
CA ILE A 122 -2.94 15.90 -10.12
C ILE A 122 -1.80 16.87 -10.39
N GLN A 123 -1.58 17.16 -11.68
CA GLN A 123 -0.63 18.17 -12.14
C GLN A 123 -1.26 18.94 -13.28
N PHE A 124 -1.87 20.07 -12.96
CA PHE A 124 -2.58 20.90 -13.90
C PHE A 124 -2.07 22.32 -13.86
N HIS A 125 -1.88 22.91 -15.03
CA HIS A 125 -1.75 24.35 -15.13
C HIS A 125 -2.49 24.90 -16.34
N GLN A 126 -2.99 26.12 -16.19
CA GLN A 126 -3.48 26.91 -17.30
C GLN A 126 -3.09 28.37 -17.14
N LYS A 127 -2.97 29.05 -18.27
CA LYS A 127 -2.78 30.49 -18.36
C LYS A 127 -3.20 30.98 -19.74
N GLU A 128 -3.62 32.23 -19.80
CA GLU A 128 -3.71 32.96 -21.06
C GLU A 128 -2.29 33.39 -21.51
N ASP A 129 -2.03 33.32 -22.80
CA ASP A 129 -0.82 33.88 -23.40
C ASP A 129 -1.02 35.33 -23.86
N GLY A 130 0.00 35.91 -24.50
CA GLY A 130 -0.05 37.30 -24.96
C GLY A 130 -1.06 37.55 -26.08
N ASP A 131 -1.51 36.50 -26.77
CA ASP A 131 -2.45 36.57 -27.89
C ASP A 131 -3.90 36.29 -27.45
N GLY A 132 -4.13 36.11 -26.15
CA GLY A 132 -5.44 35.77 -25.60
C GLY A 132 -5.80 34.27 -25.74
N HIS A 133 -4.85 33.41 -26.15
CA HIS A 133 -5.09 31.98 -26.24
C HIS A 133 -4.87 31.29 -24.91
N CYS A 134 -5.74 30.32 -24.61
CA CYS A 134 -5.69 29.58 -23.37
C CYS A 134 -4.78 28.35 -23.48
N ILE A 135 -3.59 28.44 -22.90
CA ILE A 135 -2.65 27.33 -22.82
C ILE A 135 -3.00 26.49 -21.58
N ARG A 136 -3.33 25.22 -21.81
CA ARG A 136 -3.66 24.24 -20.77
C ARG A 136 -2.71 23.06 -20.82
N SER A 137 -2.26 22.61 -19.66
CA SER A 137 -1.44 21.41 -19.52
C SER A 137 -1.98 20.58 -18.37
N ASP A 138 -2.18 19.30 -18.67
CA ASP A 138 -2.68 18.32 -17.73
C ASP A 138 -1.81 17.06 -17.81
N ALA A 139 -1.09 16.79 -16.73
CA ALA A 139 -0.27 15.60 -16.54
C ALA A 139 -0.85 14.69 -15.44
N THR A 140 -2.16 14.78 -15.20
CA THR A 140 -2.86 14.00 -14.18
C THR A 140 -2.77 12.50 -14.48
N ARG A 141 -2.52 11.70 -13.43
CA ARG A 141 -2.46 10.23 -13.51
C ARG A 141 -3.41 9.60 -12.51
N LEU A 142 -3.98 8.46 -12.87
CA LEU A 142 -4.82 7.65 -12.00
C LEU A 142 -4.09 6.36 -11.63
N GLY A 143 -3.92 6.14 -10.34
CA GLY A 143 -3.44 4.91 -9.74
C GLY A 143 -4.63 4.05 -9.29
N SER A 144 -4.56 2.75 -9.56
CA SER A 144 -5.62 1.79 -9.20
C SER A 144 -5.04 0.39 -8.98
N TYR A 145 -5.71 -0.37 -8.12
CA TYR A 145 -5.47 -1.80 -7.93
C TYR A 145 -6.30 -2.62 -8.92
N GLY A 146 -5.70 -3.67 -9.46
CA GLY A 146 -6.40 -4.70 -10.23
C GLY A 146 -6.86 -5.87 -9.35
N GLU A 147 -7.32 -6.93 -10.01
CA GLU A 147 -7.92 -8.10 -9.35
C GLU A 147 -6.92 -8.96 -8.59
N GLN A 148 -5.65 -8.92 -8.99
CA GLN A 148 -4.58 -9.69 -8.37
C GLN A 148 -3.69 -8.81 -7.49
N GLY A 149 -4.19 -7.63 -7.07
CA GLY A 149 -3.44 -6.72 -6.21
C GLY A 149 -2.32 -5.97 -6.92
N GLU A 150 -2.22 -6.06 -8.24
CA GLU A 150 -1.29 -5.26 -9.02
C GLU A 150 -1.71 -3.79 -9.00
N TYR A 151 -0.76 -2.90 -8.71
CA TYR A 151 -1.01 -1.46 -8.73
C TYR A 151 -0.42 -0.83 -9.98
N ARG A 152 -1.23 -0.06 -10.70
CA ARG A 152 -0.81 0.57 -11.97
C ARG A 152 -1.22 2.02 -12.06
N TRP A 153 -0.36 2.81 -12.70
CA TRP A 153 -0.64 4.18 -13.12
C TRP A 153 -1.13 4.20 -14.56
N ALA A 154 -2.24 4.89 -14.79
CA ALA A 154 -2.76 5.20 -16.11
C ALA A 154 -2.81 6.72 -16.32
N ARG A 155 -2.71 7.15 -17.58
CA ARG A 155 -2.95 8.55 -17.95
C ARG A 155 -4.41 8.90 -17.63
N SER A 156 -4.64 10.07 -17.05
CA SER A 156 -5.96 10.57 -16.69
C SER A 156 -6.05 12.08 -16.96
N SER A 157 -7.07 12.74 -16.44
CA SER A 157 -7.28 14.19 -16.54
C SER A 157 -7.95 14.75 -15.29
N VAL A 158 -7.84 16.07 -15.08
CA VAL A 158 -8.52 16.78 -13.99
C VAL A 158 -10.04 16.68 -14.04
N THR A 159 -10.62 16.36 -15.20
CA THR A 159 -12.07 16.18 -15.36
C THR A 159 -12.57 14.87 -14.76
N ALA A 160 -11.69 13.87 -14.62
CA ALA A 160 -12.00 12.59 -13.99
C ALA A 160 -11.83 12.62 -12.46
N VAL A 161 -11.20 13.67 -11.92
CA VAL A 161 -11.02 13.83 -10.47
C VAL A 161 -12.39 14.05 -9.80
N PRO A 162 -12.72 13.28 -8.74
CA PRO A 162 -13.98 13.42 -8.04
C PRO A 162 -14.23 14.84 -7.53
N PRO A 163 -15.50 15.31 -7.51
CA PRO A 163 -15.85 16.64 -7.00
C PRO A 163 -15.40 16.91 -5.56
N ALA A 164 -15.19 15.86 -4.76
CA ALA A 164 -14.69 15.96 -3.38
C ALA A 164 -13.32 16.66 -3.27
N SER A 165 -12.49 16.63 -4.31
CA SER A 165 -11.21 17.38 -4.35
C SER A 165 -11.40 18.91 -4.32
N ALA A 166 -12.61 19.39 -4.62
CA ALA A 166 -12.91 20.82 -4.74
C ALA A 166 -11.92 21.57 -5.67
N LEU A 167 -11.37 20.86 -6.67
CA LEU A 167 -10.41 21.42 -7.62
C LEU A 167 -11.02 22.66 -8.31
N PRO A 168 -10.34 23.82 -8.29
CA PRO A 168 -10.87 25.05 -8.86
C PRO A 168 -11.17 24.92 -10.35
N ARG A 169 -12.40 25.27 -10.74
CA ARG A 169 -12.85 25.28 -12.15
C ARG A 169 -13.12 26.73 -12.58
N PRO A 170 -12.07 27.53 -12.86
CA PRO A 170 -12.25 28.91 -13.32
C PRO A 170 -13.05 28.95 -14.62
N LYS A 171 -13.94 29.96 -14.75
CA LYS A 171 -14.80 30.14 -15.93
C LYS A 171 -14.04 30.67 -17.15
N HIS A 172 -12.94 31.38 -16.92
CA HIS A 172 -12.06 31.95 -17.94
C HIS A 172 -10.67 31.30 -17.86
N CYS A 173 -9.76 31.69 -18.77
CA CYS A 173 -8.37 31.20 -18.74
C CYS A 173 -7.50 31.90 -17.67
N ASP A 174 -8.09 32.12 -16.50
CA ASP A 174 -7.38 32.65 -15.35
C ASP A 174 -6.20 31.74 -15.00
N ARG A 175 -5.08 32.34 -14.61
CA ARG A 175 -3.88 31.61 -14.23
C ARG A 175 -4.20 30.67 -13.06
N LEU A 176 -4.09 29.37 -13.31
CA LEU A 176 -4.28 28.34 -12.30
C LEU A 176 -3.12 27.36 -12.39
N VAL A 177 -2.47 27.13 -11.25
CA VAL A 177 -1.47 26.07 -11.07
C VAL A 177 -1.98 25.21 -9.92
N TYR A 178 -2.14 23.93 -10.18
CA TYR A 178 -2.73 23.00 -9.23
C TYR A 178 -1.95 21.69 -9.20
N ARG A 179 -1.42 21.38 -8.02
CA ARG A 179 -0.67 20.15 -7.75
C ARG A 179 -1.17 19.56 -6.45
N SER A 180 -1.62 18.33 -6.52
CA SER A 180 -2.06 17.59 -5.35
C SER A 180 -2.01 16.10 -5.60
N VAL A 181 -2.07 15.34 -4.52
CA VAL A 181 -2.49 13.96 -4.56
C VAL A 181 -3.84 13.85 -3.88
N PHE A 182 -4.82 13.41 -4.63
CA PHE A 182 -6.18 13.15 -4.16
C PHE A 182 -6.38 11.63 -4.15
N VAL A 183 -6.85 11.07 -3.06
CA VAL A 183 -7.18 9.65 -2.96
C VAL A 183 -8.59 9.51 -2.44
N ASP A 184 -9.38 8.65 -3.09
CA ASP A 184 -10.68 8.23 -2.60
C ASP A 184 -10.78 6.71 -2.55
N TRP A 185 -11.67 6.24 -1.67
CA TRP A 185 -11.94 4.83 -1.46
C TRP A 185 -13.37 4.64 -0.96
N ARG A 186 -13.82 3.38 -0.97
CA ARG A 186 -14.97 2.91 -0.21
C ARG A 186 -14.49 1.89 0.80
N ASP A 187 -14.97 1.99 2.04
CA ASP A 187 -14.70 0.96 3.05
C ASP A 187 -15.51 -0.32 2.76
N HIS A 188 -15.35 -1.36 3.59
CA HIS A 188 -16.07 -2.62 3.39
C HIS A 188 -17.60 -2.48 3.52
N ALA A 189 -18.09 -1.48 4.26
CA ALA A 189 -19.51 -1.16 4.37
C ALA A 189 -20.02 -0.27 3.21
N GLY A 190 -19.13 0.12 2.29
CA GLY A 190 -19.44 0.97 1.14
C GLY A 190 -19.42 2.48 1.42
N ASN A 191 -19.03 2.90 2.63
CA ASN A 191 -18.94 4.32 2.97
C ASN A 191 -17.79 4.96 2.19
N TYR A 192 -18.06 6.13 1.62
CA TYR A 192 -17.08 6.88 0.86
C TYR A 192 -16.13 7.65 1.78
N GLY A 193 -14.83 7.53 1.54
CA GLY A 193 -13.79 8.30 2.20
C GLY A 193 -12.83 8.90 1.18
N PHE A 194 -12.21 10.03 1.53
CA PHE A 194 -11.20 10.66 0.70
C PHE A 194 -10.16 11.42 1.54
N GLU A 195 -9.00 11.67 0.93
CA GLU A 195 -7.94 12.52 1.43
C GLU A 195 -7.34 13.33 0.29
N GLU A 196 -6.89 14.54 0.60
CA GLU A 196 -6.16 15.36 -0.36
C GLU A 196 -4.99 16.08 0.28
N VAL A 197 -3.83 15.99 -0.38
CA VAL A 197 -2.61 16.70 0.02
C VAL A 197 -2.11 17.54 -1.14
N ARG A 198 -2.06 18.85 -0.91
CA ARG A 198 -1.58 19.86 -1.86
C ARG A 198 -0.11 20.20 -1.57
N TYR A 199 0.68 20.48 -2.61
CA TYR A 199 2.11 20.81 -2.49
C TYR A 199 2.65 21.62 -3.68
#